data_AF-A0A8J2LZ32-F1
#
_entry.id   AF-A0A8J2LZ32-F1
#
_cell.length_a   1.000
_cell.length_b   1.000
_cell.length_c   1.000
_cell.angle_alpha   90.00
_cell.angle_beta   90.00
_cell.angle_gamma   90.00
#
_symmetry.space_group_name_H-M   'P 1'
#
loop_
_entity.id
_entity.type
_entity.pdbx_description
1 polymer ?
#
loop_
_entity_poly.entity_id
_entity_poly.type
_entity_poly.pdbx_seq_one_letter_code
_entity_poly.pdbx_strand_id
1 'polypeptide(L)'
;YEIDDQKTALTIIGKDCADWPQMQFQLACAYAIHHLLNERNFDRIRLKAFAKKLSGHCLYDFWFELLDNTRAWERMFSSDNLAPKQTLSLAFQFAIIHGYYELVAFIWNNITDPQREFIGLLHWRKVCFKAKDREVLHFLCERLCIINATGLARITWNTFYQTLQNSLQEDNARFHEDSMHKLAFLLKNTCSRLRSAILSMENFRAVTDAFVYNQTELFALFLDYLEPEQLQLTRKYIDHIYDRRKSDASQRQLRILLHRQQTLA
;
A
#
# COMPACT_ATOMS: atom_id res chain seq x y z
N TYR A 1 -13.83 -13.45 -6.22
CA TYR A 1 -12.81 -14.04 -7.10
C TYR A 1 -11.63 -13.09 -7.11
N GLU A 2 -10.48 -13.52 -6.60
CA GLU A 2 -9.22 -12.77 -6.69
C GLU A 2 -8.58 -13.16 -8.02
N ILE A 3 -8.25 -12.17 -8.85
CA ILE A 3 -7.60 -12.41 -10.15
C ILE A 3 -6.11 -12.56 -9.86
N ASP A 4 -5.54 -13.70 -10.25
CA ASP A 4 -4.10 -13.94 -10.20
C ASP A 4 -3.48 -13.33 -11.46
N ASP A 5 -2.91 -12.12 -11.32
CA ASP A 5 -2.39 -11.35 -12.43
C ASP A 5 -1.16 -12.02 -13.06
N GLN A 6 -0.27 -12.63 -12.28
CA GLN A 6 0.87 -13.39 -12.80
C GLN A 6 0.41 -14.62 -13.60
N LYS A 7 -0.56 -15.38 -13.10
CA LYS A 7 -1.11 -16.53 -13.85
C LYS A 7 -1.82 -16.10 -15.12
N THR A 8 -2.51 -14.96 -15.07
CA THR A 8 -3.14 -14.35 -16.24
C THR A 8 -2.07 -13.96 -17.26
N ALA A 9 -0.99 -13.30 -16.83
CA ALA A 9 0.15 -12.96 -17.69
C ALA A 9 0.81 -14.20 -18.30
N LEU A 10 1.05 -15.26 -17.53
CA LEU A 10 1.57 -16.54 -18.05
C LEU A 10 0.66 -17.15 -19.11
N THR A 11 -0.67 -17.05 -18.93
CA THR A 11 -1.65 -17.56 -19.90
C THR A 11 -1.59 -16.75 -21.20
N ILE A 12 -1.56 -15.42 -21.11
CA ILE A 12 -1.43 -14.51 -22.28
C ILE A 12 -0.11 -14.78 -23.02
N ILE A 13 0.98 -14.96 -22.27
CA ILE A 13 2.29 -15.29 -22.84
C ILE A 13 2.22 -16.58 -23.66
N GLY A 14 1.66 -17.63 -23.06
CA GLY A 14 1.61 -18.95 -23.70
C GLY A 14 0.63 -19.06 -24.87
N LYS A 15 -0.49 -18.32 -24.83
CA LYS A 15 -1.54 -18.42 -25.85
C LYS A 15 -1.46 -17.35 -26.93
N ASP A 16 -1.32 -16.09 -26.52
CA ASP A 16 -1.54 -14.94 -27.40
C ASP A 16 -0.22 -14.30 -27.85
N CYS A 17 0.86 -14.49 -27.08
CA CYS A 17 2.16 -13.88 -27.35
C CYS A 17 3.24 -14.89 -27.76
N ALA A 18 2.90 -16.14 -28.07
CA ALA A 18 3.88 -17.20 -28.38
C ALA A 18 4.88 -16.79 -29.48
N ASP A 19 4.41 -16.06 -30.50
CA ASP A 19 5.22 -15.57 -31.62
C ASP A 19 5.62 -14.08 -31.49
N TRP A 20 5.40 -13.46 -30.31
CA TRP A 20 5.77 -12.07 -30.04
C TRP A 20 6.77 -11.94 -28.87
N PRO A 21 8.07 -12.22 -29.12
CA PRO A 21 9.10 -12.24 -28.07
C PRO A 21 9.23 -10.95 -27.26
N GLN A 22 8.97 -9.80 -27.88
CA GLN A 22 9.03 -8.51 -27.18
C GLN A 22 7.91 -8.39 -26.13
N MET A 23 6.67 -8.78 -26.47
CA MET A 23 5.56 -8.75 -25.52
C MET A 23 5.76 -9.77 -24.39
N GLN A 24 6.29 -10.96 -24.71
CA GLN A 24 6.68 -11.93 -23.68
C GLN A 24 7.70 -11.34 -22.71
N PHE A 25 8.73 -10.65 -23.24
CA PHE A 25 9.73 -9.99 -22.41
C PHE A 25 9.10 -8.90 -21.53
N GLN A 26 8.22 -8.06 -22.08
CA GLN A 26 7.58 -6.98 -21.33
C GLN A 26 6.70 -7.51 -20.18
N LEU A 27 5.90 -8.55 -20.43
CA LEU A 27 5.10 -9.21 -19.40
C LEU A 27 5.97 -9.93 -18.36
N ALA A 28 7.02 -10.63 -18.81
CA ALA A 28 7.96 -11.28 -17.90
C ALA A 28 8.66 -10.26 -16.99
N CYS A 29 9.03 -9.09 -17.52
CA CYS A 29 9.59 -7.99 -16.75
C CYS A 29 8.62 -7.46 -15.69
N ALA A 30 7.36 -7.23 -16.07
CA ALA A 30 6.34 -6.65 -15.18
C ALA A 30 5.99 -7.59 -14.01
N TYR A 31 5.90 -8.89 -14.27
CA TYR A 31 5.48 -9.91 -13.30
C TYR A 31 6.65 -10.72 -12.72
N ALA A 32 7.88 -10.23 -12.89
CA ALA A 32 9.12 -10.88 -12.46
C ALA A 32 9.15 -12.39 -12.77
N ILE A 33 8.79 -12.79 -14.00
CA ILE A 33 8.70 -14.20 -14.39
C ILE A 33 10.11 -14.72 -14.71
N HIS A 34 10.86 -15.03 -13.65
CA HIS A 34 12.28 -15.38 -13.68
C HIS A 34 12.68 -16.40 -14.74
N HIS A 35 11.91 -17.49 -14.86
CA HIS A 35 12.25 -18.55 -15.80
C HIS A 35 12.16 -18.07 -17.25
N LEU A 36 11.28 -17.11 -17.56
CA LEU A 36 11.19 -16.47 -18.87
C LEU A 36 12.30 -15.43 -19.09
N LEU A 37 12.79 -14.80 -18.03
CA LEU A 37 13.89 -13.82 -18.08
C LEU A 37 15.29 -14.48 -18.15
N ASN A 38 15.38 -15.77 -18.46
CA ASN A 38 16.65 -16.48 -18.60
C ASN A 38 17.33 -16.13 -19.95
N GLU A 39 18.67 -16.04 -19.97
CA GLU A 39 19.47 -15.88 -21.21
C GLU A 39 19.12 -16.95 -22.27
N ARG A 40 18.63 -18.13 -21.87
CA ARG A 40 18.16 -19.17 -22.79
C ARG A 40 16.91 -18.78 -23.58
N ASN A 41 16.02 -17.98 -23.00
CA ASN A 41 14.79 -17.53 -23.67
C ASN A 41 15.03 -16.24 -24.47
N PHE A 42 15.85 -15.34 -23.92
CA PHE A 42 16.26 -14.10 -24.56
C PHE A 42 17.77 -14.04 -24.69
N ASP A 43 18.28 -14.45 -25.85
CA ASP A 43 19.71 -14.35 -26.15
C ASP A 43 20.20 -12.88 -26.14
N ARG A 44 21.52 -12.69 -26.06
CA ARG A 44 22.14 -11.35 -26.00
C ARG A 44 21.83 -10.45 -27.20
N ILE A 45 21.59 -11.04 -28.38
CA ILE A 45 21.26 -10.26 -29.59
C ILE A 45 19.84 -9.72 -29.47
N ARG A 46 18.88 -10.55 -29.04
CA ARG A 46 17.50 -10.15 -28.76
C ARG A 46 17.43 -9.10 -27.67
N LEU A 47 18.14 -9.28 -26.56
CA LEU A 47 18.20 -8.30 -25.48
C LEU A 47 18.72 -6.95 -25.98
N LYS A 48 19.77 -6.92 -26.80
CA LYS A 48 20.26 -5.68 -27.43
C LYS A 48 19.23 -5.05 -28.36
N ALA A 49 18.50 -5.86 -29.13
CA ALA A 49 17.45 -5.37 -30.03
C ALA A 49 16.27 -4.77 -29.24
N PHE A 50 15.88 -5.39 -28.13
CA PHE A 50 14.85 -4.87 -27.24
C PHE A 50 15.32 -3.60 -26.53
N ALA A 51 16.55 -3.57 -26.05
CA ALA A 51 17.14 -2.37 -25.44
C ALA A 51 17.06 -1.16 -26.37
N LYS A 52 17.39 -1.33 -27.66
CA LYS A 52 17.24 -0.24 -28.65
C LYS A 52 15.82 0.31 -28.79
N LYS A 53 14.79 -0.48 -28.50
CA LYS A 53 13.37 -0.10 -28.66
C LYS A 53 12.72 0.35 -27.35
N LEU A 54 13.14 -0.24 -26.24
CA LEU A 54 12.47 -0.13 -24.94
C LEU A 54 13.27 0.67 -23.91
N SER A 55 14.53 1.02 -24.20
CA SER A 55 15.37 1.81 -23.29
C SER A 55 14.75 3.15 -22.94
N GLY A 56 15.02 3.63 -21.72
CA GLY A 56 14.48 4.88 -21.20
C GLY A 56 13.21 4.68 -20.37
N HIS A 57 12.71 3.45 -20.30
CA HIS A 57 11.67 3.06 -19.37
C HIS A 57 12.29 2.30 -18.20
N CYS A 58 12.15 2.83 -16.98
CA CYS A 58 12.80 2.34 -15.76
C CYS A 58 12.71 0.83 -15.53
N LEU A 59 11.54 0.22 -15.79
CA LEU A 59 11.36 -1.23 -15.68
C LEU A 59 12.29 -2.02 -16.61
N TYR A 60 12.35 -1.63 -17.89
CA TYR A 60 13.13 -2.38 -18.87
C TYR A 60 14.62 -2.10 -18.68
N ASP A 61 14.99 -0.86 -18.36
CA ASP A 61 16.38 -0.51 -18.04
C ASP A 61 16.91 -1.32 -16.86
N PHE A 62 16.08 -1.55 -15.83
CA PHE A 62 16.42 -2.44 -14.71
C PHE A 62 16.71 -3.87 -15.18
N TRP A 63 15.82 -4.47 -15.97
CA TRP A 63 16.02 -5.83 -16.46
C TRP A 63 17.18 -5.94 -17.46
N PHE A 64 17.39 -4.95 -18.33
CA PHE A 64 18.55 -4.93 -19.22
C PHE A 64 19.87 -4.84 -18.44
N GLU A 65 19.94 -4.01 -17.39
CA GLU A 65 21.13 -3.95 -16.53
C GLU A 65 21.35 -5.29 -15.82
N LEU A 66 20.28 -5.91 -15.31
CA LEU A 66 20.35 -7.17 -14.57
C LEU A 66 20.70 -8.39 -15.45
N LEU A 67 20.26 -8.39 -16.70
CA LEU A 67 20.46 -9.48 -17.66
C LEU A 67 21.73 -9.31 -18.51
N ASP A 68 22.51 -8.25 -18.32
CA ASP A 68 23.72 -7.98 -19.11
C ASP A 68 24.80 -9.06 -18.90
N ASN A 69 25.02 -9.49 -17.65
CA ASN A 69 25.98 -10.53 -17.31
C ASN A 69 25.73 -11.16 -15.92
N THR A 70 26.43 -12.26 -15.64
CA THR A 70 26.30 -13.02 -14.38
C THR A 70 26.62 -12.22 -13.12
N ARG A 71 27.57 -11.27 -13.18
CA ARG A 71 27.92 -10.39 -12.05
C ARG A 71 26.98 -9.18 -11.91
N ALA A 72 26.08 -8.96 -12.87
CA ALA A 72 25.16 -7.82 -12.81
C ALA A 72 24.16 -7.95 -11.66
N TRP A 73 23.75 -9.18 -11.31
CA TRP A 73 22.92 -9.48 -10.15
C TRP A 73 23.57 -9.03 -8.84
N GLU A 74 24.79 -9.48 -8.59
CA GLU A 74 25.58 -9.09 -7.40
C GLU A 74 25.77 -7.57 -7.32
N ARG A 75 26.06 -6.92 -8.46
CA ARG A 75 26.24 -5.46 -8.50
C ARG A 75 24.93 -4.70 -8.31
N MET A 76 23.79 -5.20 -8.80
CA MET A 76 22.49 -4.53 -8.67
C MET A 76 22.00 -4.55 -7.22
N PHE A 77 22.18 -5.69 -6.56
CA PHE A 77 21.69 -5.97 -5.22
C PHE A 77 22.78 -5.90 -4.14
N SER A 78 23.91 -5.24 -4.41
CA SER A 78 25.00 -5.11 -3.45
C SER A 78 24.50 -4.46 -2.14
N SER A 79 24.99 -5.02 -1.03
CA SER A 79 24.70 -4.61 0.34
C SER A 79 25.55 -3.43 0.83
N ASP A 80 26.51 -2.96 0.03
CA ASP A 80 27.52 -1.99 0.49
C ASP A 80 26.95 -0.60 0.75
N ASN A 81 25.75 -0.32 0.21
CA ASN A 81 25.10 0.98 0.31
C ASN A 81 23.80 0.91 1.13
N LEU A 82 23.58 1.95 1.95
CA LEU A 82 22.33 2.16 2.68
C LEU A 82 21.13 2.33 1.74
N ALA A 83 21.33 3.03 0.63
CA ALA A 83 20.32 3.24 -0.40
C ALA A 83 20.59 2.32 -1.61
N PRO A 84 19.54 1.74 -2.23
CA PRO A 84 19.71 1.02 -3.48
C PRO A 84 20.17 1.92 -4.62
N LYS A 85 20.67 1.29 -5.68
CA LYS A 85 20.91 1.98 -6.94
C LYS A 85 19.66 2.69 -7.46
N GLN A 86 19.87 3.78 -8.20
CA GLN A 86 18.79 4.54 -8.80
C GLN A 86 17.93 3.69 -9.74
N THR A 87 18.54 2.85 -10.59
CA THR A 87 17.81 1.94 -11.51
C THR A 87 16.83 1.04 -10.74
N LEU A 88 17.29 0.41 -9.66
CA LEU A 88 16.46 -0.43 -8.79
C LEU A 88 15.35 0.37 -8.12
N SER A 89 15.68 1.56 -7.58
CA SER A 89 14.71 2.41 -6.89
C SER A 89 13.59 2.88 -7.83
N LEU A 90 13.92 3.23 -9.07
CA LEU A 90 12.95 3.62 -10.09
C LEU A 90 12.05 2.45 -10.50
N ALA A 91 12.61 1.26 -10.72
CA ALA A 91 11.84 0.07 -11.03
C ALA A 91 10.91 -0.33 -9.87
N PHE A 92 11.38 -0.25 -8.63
CA PHE A 92 10.57 -0.50 -7.44
C PHE A 92 9.43 0.51 -7.30
N GLN A 93 9.72 1.80 -7.50
CA GLN A 93 8.70 2.85 -7.50
C GLN A 93 7.64 2.58 -8.58
N PHE A 94 8.07 2.22 -9.79
CA PHE A 94 7.16 1.89 -10.89
C PHE A 94 6.29 0.68 -10.55
N ALA A 95 6.87 -0.39 -10.02
CA ALA A 95 6.16 -1.58 -9.59
C ALA A 95 5.05 -1.24 -8.58
N ILE A 96 5.38 -0.43 -7.58
CA ILE A 96 4.42 0.05 -6.57
C ILE A 96 3.31 0.89 -7.20
N ILE A 97 3.66 1.85 -8.07
CA ILE A 97 2.72 2.80 -8.67
C ILE A 97 1.67 2.10 -9.54
N HIS A 98 2.04 0.99 -10.16
CA HIS A 98 1.23 0.27 -11.14
C HIS A 98 0.68 -1.07 -10.61
N GLY A 99 0.90 -1.41 -9.35
CA GLY A 99 0.32 -2.62 -8.75
C GLY A 99 1.02 -3.93 -9.13
N TYR A 100 2.25 -3.90 -9.65
CA TYR A 100 3.00 -5.12 -10.01
C TYR A 100 3.56 -5.83 -8.77
N TYR A 101 2.70 -6.56 -8.07
CA TYR A 101 2.98 -7.22 -6.80
C TYR A 101 4.20 -8.14 -6.86
N GLU A 102 4.30 -8.97 -7.89
CA GLU A 102 5.35 -9.97 -8.05
C GLU A 102 6.72 -9.30 -8.21
N LEU A 103 6.78 -8.18 -8.92
CA LEU A 103 7.98 -7.38 -9.04
C LEU A 103 8.35 -6.67 -7.74
N VAL A 104 7.36 -6.15 -7.01
CA VAL A 104 7.59 -5.59 -5.66
C VAL A 104 8.17 -6.66 -4.74
N ALA A 105 7.57 -7.85 -4.71
CA ALA A 105 8.02 -8.96 -3.88
C ALA A 105 9.41 -9.46 -4.29
N PHE A 106 9.66 -9.58 -5.60
CA PHE A 106 10.97 -9.96 -6.12
C PHE A 106 12.05 -8.98 -5.67
N ILE A 107 11.89 -7.68 -5.93
CA ILE A 107 12.88 -6.67 -5.55
C ILE A 107 13.06 -6.67 -4.03
N TRP A 108 11.97 -6.67 -3.26
CA TRP A 108 12.00 -6.68 -1.79
C TRP A 108 12.86 -7.83 -1.24
N ASN A 109 12.71 -9.04 -1.79
CA ASN A 109 13.42 -10.22 -1.32
C ASN A 109 14.91 -10.23 -1.69
N ASN A 110 15.36 -9.37 -2.61
CA ASN A 110 16.75 -9.31 -3.07
C ASN A 110 17.54 -8.12 -2.51
N ILE A 111 16.92 -7.22 -1.74
CA ILE A 111 17.59 -6.08 -1.09
C ILE A 111 17.74 -6.28 0.42
N THR A 112 18.63 -5.51 1.05
CA THR A 112 18.91 -5.58 2.49
C THR A 112 17.85 -4.87 3.33
N ASP A 113 17.77 -5.17 4.64
CA ASP A 113 16.81 -4.52 5.54
C ASP A 113 16.93 -2.98 5.61
N PRO A 114 18.14 -2.37 5.66
CA PRO A 114 18.25 -0.91 5.61
C PRO A 114 17.72 -0.33 4.28
N GLN A 115 17.97 -1.01 3.17
CA GLN A 115 17.46 -0.63 1.86
C GLN A 115 15.94 -0.74 1.79
N ARG A 116 15.36 -1.82 2.35
CA ARG A 116 13.90 -2.05 2.47
C ARG A 116 13.23 -0.92 3.24
N GLU A 117 13.79 -0.54 4.38
CA GLU A 117 13.30 0.58 5.18
C GLU A 117 13.32 1.86 4.36
N PHE A 118 14.46 2.19 3.76
CA PHE A 118 14.67 3.42 3.01
C PHE A 118 13.68 3.57 1.84
N ILE A 119 13.66 2.62 0.90
CA ILE A 119 12.80 2.74 -0.30
C ILE A 119 11.32 2.51 0.04
N GLY A 120 11.04 1.63 1.00
CA GLY A 120 9.68 1.32 1.40
C GLY A 120 9.01 2.51 2.08
N LEU A 121 9.67 3.15 3.06
CA LEU A 121 9.12 4.36 3.71
C LEU A 121 9.02 5.54 2.73
N LEU A 122 9.99 5.70 1.84
CA LEU A 122 9.99 6.76 0.82
C LEU A 122 8.73 6.69 -0.07
N HIS A 123 8.32 5.47 -0.45
CA HIS A 123 7.17 5.26 -1.33
C HIS A 123 5.85 5.00 -0.60
N TRP A 124 5.89 4.68 0.69
CA TRP A 124 4.70 4.37 1.48
C TRP A 124 3.63 5.47 1.44
N ARG A 125 4.04 6.74 1.53
CA ARG A 125 3.09 7.87 1.42
C ARG A 125 2.30 7.82 0.10
N LYS A 126 2.95 7.48 -1.01
CA LYS A 126 2.30 7.39 -2.33
C LYS A 126 1.33 6.19 -2.37
N VAL A 127 1.69 5.07 -1.75
CA VAL A 127 0.82 3.90 -1.60
C VAL A 127 -0.45 4.27 -0.86
N CYS A 128 -0.33 4.90 0.31
CA CYS A 128 -1.48 5.35 1.10
C CYS A 128 -2.32 6.40 0.37
N PHE A 129 -1.68 7.29 -0.39
CA PHE A 129 -2.40 8.31 -1.14
C PHE A 129 -3.21 7.71 -2.29
N LYS A 130 -2.67 6.72 -3.02
CA LYS A 130 -3.39 6.04 -4.10
C LYS A 130 -4.46 5.11 -3.55
N ALA A 131 -4.11 4.23 -2.60
CA ALA A 131 -5.01 3.26 -1.97
C ALA A 131 -5.83 2.44 -2.99
N LYS A 132 -5.17 1.87 -4.00
CA LYS A 132 -5.80 1.08 -5.08
C LYS A 132 -5.37 -0.38 -5.08
N ASP A 133 -4.05 -0.61 -5.04
CA ASP A 133 -3.46 -1.93 -5.23
C ASP A 133 -3.40 -2.68 -3.90
N ARG A 134 -4.41 -3.51 -3.63
CA ARG A 134 -4.61 -4.21 -2.34
C ARG A 134 -3.39 -5.05 -1.94
N GLU A 135 -2.87 -5.86 -2.86
CA GLU A 135 -1.77 -6.78 -2.59
C GLU A 135 -0.47 -6.04 -2.27
N VAL A 136 -0.13 -5.03 -3.07
CA VAL A 136 1.04 -4.16 -2.84
C VAL A 136 0.92 -3.45 -1.50
N LEU A 137 -0.25 -2.86 -1.20
CA LEU A 137 -0.46 -2.17 0.07
C LEU A 137 -0.31 -3.12 1.25
N HIS A 138 -0.99 -4.28 1.21
CA HIS A 138 -0.96 -5.25 2.29
C HIS A 138 0.46 -5.79 2.51
N PHE A 139 1.15 -6.20 1.44
CA PHE A 139 2.52 -6.69 1.50
C PHE A 139 3.47 -5.67 2.12
N LEU A 140 3.47 -4.43 1.61
CA LEU A 140 4.35 -3.38 2.14
C LEU A 140 3.99 -3.01 3.57
N CYS A 141 2.70 -2.98 3.92
CA CYS A 141 2.25 -2.70 5.28
C CYS A 141 2.83 -3.70 6.28
N GLU A 142 2.65 -5.00 6.03
CA GLU A 142 3.13 -6.07 6.91
C GLU A 142 4.66 -5.98 7.09
N ARG A 143 5.38 -5.85 5.98
CA ARG A 143 6.84 -5.84 6.00
C ARG A 143 7.42 -4.58 6.63
N LEU A 144 6.88 -3.41 6.31
CA LEU A 144 7.35 -2.14 6.89
C LEU A 144 6.95 -1.99 8.35
N CYS A 145 5.82 -2.56 8.78
CA CYS A 145 5.45 -2.56 10.20
C CYS A 145 6.42 -3.36 11.07
N ILE A 146 7.00 -4.44 10.54
CA ILE A 146 8.02 -5.21 11.24
C ILE A 146 9.28 -4.35 11.44
N ILE A 147 9.67 -3.60 10.41
CA ILE A 147 10.88 -2.77 10.41
C ILE A 147 10.70 -1.50 11.26
N ASN A 148 9.66 -0.70 10.98
CA ASN A 148 9.48 0.62 11.60
C ASN A 148 7.98 0.99 11.70
N ALA A 149 7.27 0.36 12.64
CA ALA A 149 5.85 0.63 12.87
C ALA A 149 5.54 2.09 13.21
N THR A 150 6.39 2.75 14.00
CA THR A 150 6.16 4.14 14.46
C THR A 150 6.26 5.13 13.29
N GLY A 151 7.31 5.01 12.47
CA GLY A 151 7.49 5.81 11.27
C GLY A 151 6.35 5.59 10.28
N LEU A 152 5.95 4.33 10.09
CA LEU A 152 4.84 3.97 9.22
C LEU A 152 3.51 4.56 9.69
N ALA A 153 3.21 4.48 10.99
CA ALA A 153 2.02 5.06 11.59
C ALA A 153 1.94 6.58 11.35
N ARG A 154 3.05 7.30 11.57
CA ARG A 154 3.09 8.76 11.36
C ARG A 154 2.87 9.16 9.91
N ILE A 155 3.50 8.47 8.96
CA ILE A 155 3.30 8.75 7.52
C ILE A 155 1.85 8.45 7.11
N THR A 156 1.31 7.33 7.60
CA THR A 156 -0.06 6.92 7.29
C THR A 156 -1.07 7.89 7.87
N TRP A 157 -0.90 8.31 9.14
CA TRP A 157 -1.74 9.28 9.82
C TRP A 157 -1.89 10.58 9.05
N ASN A 158 -0.78 11.16 8.58
CA ASN A 158 -0.83 12.40 7.80
C ASN A 158 -1.75 12.27 6.58
N THR A 159 -1.68 11.14 5.86
CA THR A 159 -2.50 10.90 4.66
C THR A 159 -3.94 10.54 5.02
N PHE A 160 -4.11 9.73 6.05
CA PHE A 160 -5.40 9.26 6.56
C PHE A 160 -6.23 10.43 7.12
N TYR A 161 -5.64 11.20 8.03
CA TYR A 161 -6.31 12.32 8.68
C TYR A 161 -6.55 13.48 7.71
N GLN A 162 -5.67 13.73 6.73
CA GLN A 162 -5.97 14.67 5.65
C GLN A 162 -7.19 14.22 4.82
N THR A 163 -7.30 12.93 4.51
CA THR A 163 -8.46 12.37 3.79
C THR A 163 -9.74 12.52 4.62
N LEU A 164 -9.66 12.27 5.93
CA LEU A 164 -10.76 12.51 6.86
C LEU A 164 -11.16 13.99 6.90
N GLN A 165 -10.22 14.91 7.07
CA GLN A 165 -10.54 16.35 7.13
C GLN A 165 -11.22 16.83 5.87
N ASN A 166 -10.77 16.37 4.70
CA ASN A 166 -11.44 16.65 3.44
C ASN A 166 -12.88 16.11 3.44
N SER A 167 -13.12 14.89 3.93
CA SER A 167 -14.49 14.35 4.01
C SER A 167 -15.38 15.07 5.03
N LEU A 168 -14.80 15.68 6.07
CA LEU A 168 -15.57 16.44 7.06
C LEU A 168 -16.02 17.82 6.54
N GLN A 169 -15.27 18.40 5.60
CA GLN A 169 -15.45 19.77 5.11
C GLN A 169 -16.11 19.87 3.72
N GLU A 170 -16.20 18.75 3.00
CA GLU A 170 -16.63 18.72 1.61
C GLU A 170 -18.14 18.49 1.48
N ASP A 171 -18.84 19.47 0.92
CA ASP A 171 -20.29 19.39 0.68
C ASP A 171 -20.63 18.55 -0.56
N ASN A 172 -19.64 18.26 -1.41
CA ASN A 172 -19.84 17.43 -2.59
C ASN A 172 -19.87 15.93 -2.24
N ALA A 173 -21.07 15.35 -2.37
CA ALA A 173 -21.34 13.94 -2.08
C ALA A 173 -20.37 12.95 -2.75
N ARG A 174 -19.92 13.21 -3.98
CA ARG A 174 -19.00 12.30 -4.69
C ARG A 174 -17.61 12.27 -4.05
N PHE A 175 -17.08 13.43 -3.66
CA PHE A 175 -15.77 13.53 -3.03
C PHE A 175 -15.79 12.98 -1.60
N HIS A 176 -16.93 13.14 -0.91
CA HIS A 176 -17.17 12.49 0.38
C HIS A 176 -17.14 10.96 0.23
N GLU A 177 -17.89 10.41 -0.73
CA GLU A 177 -17.93 8.98 -1.00
C GLU A 177 -16.55 8.42 -1.38
N ASP A 178 -15.80 9.10 -2.25
CA ASP A 178 -14.44 8.69 -2.61
C ASP A 178 -13.50 8.67 -1.39
N SER A 179 -13.65 9.64 -0.49
CA SER A 179 -12.86 9.72 0.74
C SER A 179 -13.24 8.61 1.73
N MET A 180 -14.54 8.31 1.87
CA MET A 180 -15.06 7.18 2.64
C MET A 180 -14.46 5.86 2.17
N HIS A 181 -14.54 5.60 0.87
CA HIS A 181 -14.00 4.39 0.26
C HIS A 181 -12.50 4.26 0.52
N LYS A 182 -11.76 5.36 0.40
CA LYS A 182 -10.32 5.37 0.67
C LYS A 182 -9.98 5.09 2.13
N LEU A 183 -10.69 5.70 3.08
CA LEU A 183 -10.49 5.44 4.52
C LEU A 183 -10.80 3.98 4.86
N ALA A 184 -11.92 3.45 4.37
CA ALA A 184 -12.29 2.05 4.55
C ALA A 184 -11.27 1.09 3.91
N PHE A 185 -10.78 1.41 2.71
CA PHE A 185 -9.74 0.62 2.03
C PHE A 185 -8.44 0.57 2.84
N LEU A 186 -7.98 1.71 3.38
CA LEU A 186 -6.79 1.78 4.21
C LEU A 186 -6.95 0.93 5.48
N LEU A 187 -8.06 1.07 6.20
CA LEU A 187 -8.30 0.31 7.43
C LEU A 187 -8.38 -1.19 7.15
N LYS A 188 -9.09 -1.60 6.08
CA LYS A 188 -9.26 -3.00 5.72
C LYS A 188 -7.94 -3.69 5.33
N ASN A 189 -7.05 -2.99 4.64
CA ASN A 189 -5.87 -3.60 4.02
C ASN A 189 -4.56 -3.35 4.78
N THR A 190 -4.59 -2.53 5.83
CA THR A 190 -3.46 -2.37 6.76
C THR A 190 -3.50 -3.41 7.87
N CYS A 191 -2.32 -3.79 8.38
CA CYS A 191 -2.18 -4.74 9.48
C CYS A 191 -2.77 -4.18 10.79
N SER A 192 -3.15 -5.07 11.71
CA SER A 192 -3.79 -4.69 12.98
C SER A 192 -2.95 -3.71 13.79
N ARG A 193 -1.63 -3.92 13.84
CA ARG A 193 -0.68 -3.04 14.54
C ARG A 193 -0.72 -1.62 14.01
N LEU A 194 -0.68 -1.45 12.68
CA LEU A 194 -0.74 -0.12 12.06
C LEU A 194 -2.10 0.53 12.28
N ARG A 195 -3.17 -0.24 12.07
CA ARG A 195 -4.55 0.21 12.23
C ARG A 195 -4.83 0.74 13.63
N SER A 196 -4.44 -0.04 14.63
CA SER A 196 -4.54 0.32 16.05
C SER A 196 -3.77 1.60 16.36
N ALA A 197 -2.53 1.73 15.86
CA ALA A 197 -1.70 2.93 16.05
C ALA A 197 -2.31 4.19 15.40
N ILE A 198 -2.88 4.07 14.20
CA ILE A 198 -3.52 5.19 13.49
C ILE A 198 -4.78 5.64 14.22
N LEU A 199 -5.65 4.72 14.65
CA LEU A 199 -6.91 5.09 15.28
C LEU A 199 -6.74 5.62 16.71
N SER A 200 -5.65 5.26 17.40
CA SER A 200 -5.28 5.84 18.70
C SER A 200 -4.51 7.15 18.62
N MET A 201 -4.07 7.57 17.44
CA MET A 201 -3.19 8.73 17.30
C MET A 201 -3.89 10.02 17.77
N GLU A 202 -3.08 10.90 18.37
CA GLU A 202 -3.53 12.19 18.92
C GLU A 202 -4.74 12.06 19.88
N ASN A 203 -4.76 11.01 20.71
CA ASN A 203 -5.86 10.68 21.64
C ASN A 203 -7.19 10.38 20.94
N PHE A 204 -7.16 9.46 19.96
CA PHE A 204 -8.33 9.04 19.21
C PHE A 204 -8.97 10.16 18.36
N ARG A 205 -8.16 11.12 17.90
CA ARG A 205 -8.64 12.35 17.24
C ARG A 205 -9.55 12.09 16.05
N ALA A 206 -9.22 11.10 15.22
CA ALA A 206 -10.04 10.73 14.06
C ALA A 206 -11.46 10.29 14.48
N VAL A 207 -11.55 9.53 15.58
CA VAL A 207 -12.82 9.02 16.10
C VAL A 207 -13.62 10.14 16.77
N THR A 208 -12.96 10.98 17.57
CA THR A 208 -13.62 12.11 18.23
C THR A 208 -14.10 13.15 17.22
N ASP A 209 -13.36 13.40 16.14
CA ASP A 209 -13.79 14.35 15.11
C ASP A 209 -14.98 13.79 14.32
N ALA A 210 -14.98 12.52 13.94
CA ALA A 210 -16.15 11.90 13.31
C ALA A 210 -17.40 12.01 14.21
N PHE A 211 -17.24 11.92 15.53
CA PHE A 211 -18.32 12.17 16.49
C PHE A 211 -18.75 13.65 16.52
N VAL A 212 -17.81 14.58 16.68
CA VAL A 212 -18.09 16.04 16.80
C VAL A 212 -18.79 16.60 15.55
N TYR A 213 -18.38 16.13 14.37
CA TYR A 213 -18.96 16.54 13.08
C TYR A 213 -20.18 15.70 12.66
N ASN A 214 -20.71 14.85 13.55
CA ASN A 214 -21.88 13.99 13.30
C ASN A 214 -21.76 13.09 12.06
N GLN A 215 -20.55 12.64 11.74
CA GLN A 215 -20.29 11.71 10.64
C GLN A 215 -20.54 10.28 11.12
N THR A 216 -21.82 9.89 11.17
CA THR A 216 -22.26 8.62 11.75
C THR A 216 -21.62 7.41 11.08
N GLU A 217 -21.47 7.41 9.75
CA GLU A 217 -20.86 6.31 9.00
C GLU A 217 -19.36 6.16 9.27
N LEU A 218 -18.60 7.26 9.23
CA LEU A 218 -17.18 7.26 9.59
C LEU A 218 -16.96 6.83 11.03
N PHE A 219 -17.80 7.34 11.92
CA PHE A 219 -17.74 6.99 13.32
C PHE A 219 -17.92 5.48 13.52
N ALA A 220 -18.98 4.90 12.94
CA ALA A 220 -19.22 3.46 12.99
C ALA A 220 -18.06 2.66 12.37
N LEU A 221 -17.59 3.06 11.18
CA LEU A 221 -16.46 2.44 10.50
C LEU A 221 -15.22 2.39 11.40
N PHE A 222 -14.87 3.49 12.08
CA PHE A 222 -13.70 3.51 12.94
C PHE A 222 -13.86 2.62 14.16
N LEU A 223 -15.05 2.57 14.77
CA LEU A 223 -15.34 1.70 15.91
C LEU A 223 -15.24 0.21 15.57
N ASP A 224 -15.55 -0.19 14.33
CA ASP A 224 -15.42 -1.58 13.89
C ASP A 224 -13.98 -2.09 13.95
N TYR A 225 -13.01 -1.18 13.85
CA TYR A 225 -11.58 -1.46 13.78
C TYR A 225 -10.81 -1.14 15.07
N LEU A 226 -11.48 -0.69 16.13
CA LEU A 226 -10.87 -0.49 17.44
C LEU A 226 -10.87 -1.80 18.23
N GLU A 227 -9.76 -2.08 18.92
CA GLU A 227 -9.68 -3.17 19.89
C GLU A 227 -10.52 -2.87 21.15
N PRO A 228 -10.93 -3.89 21.94
CA PRO A 228 -11.78 -3.69 23.12
C PRO A 228 -11.25 -2.66 24.12
N GLU A 229 -9.94 -2.66 24.39
CA GLU A 229 -9.29 -1.69 25.28
C GLU A 229 -9.35 -0.26 24.72
N GLN A 230 -9.15 -0.13 23.41
CA GLN A 230 -9.22 1.16 22.71
C GLN A 230 -10.65 1.72 22.75
N LEU A 231 -11.67 0.88 22.57
CA LEU A 231 -13.08 1.28 22.68
C LEU A 231 -13.41 1.83 24.07
N GLN A 232 -12.87 1.25 25.13
CA GLN A 232 -13.06 1.76 26.50
C GLN A 232 -12.43 3.14 26.69
N LEU A 233 -11.21 3.34 26.15
CA LEU A 233 -10.52 4.62 26.22
C LEU A 233 -11.21 5.69 25.38
N THR A 234 -11.56 5.37 24.13
CA THR A 234 -12.30 6.26 23.22
C THR A 234 -13.61 6.74 23.86
N ARG A 235 -14.33 5.86 24.55
CA ARG A 235 -15.55 6.23 25.28
C ARG A 235 -15.33 7.34 26.29
N LYS A 236 -14.24 7.31 27.08
CA LYS A 236 -13.94 8.37 28.05
C LYS A 236 -13.82 9.75 27.39
N TYR A 237 -13.21 9.81 26.20
CA TYR A 237 -13.10 11.06 25.44
C TYR A 237 -14.46 11.51 24.88
N ILE A 238 -15.26 10.58 24.36
CA ILE A 238 -16.59 10.87 23.79
C ILE A 238 -17.56 11.32 24.87
N ASP A 239 -17.61 10.65 26.02
CA ASP A 239 -18.50 11.00 27.13
C ASP A 239 -18.25 12.45 27.58
N HIS A 240 -16.97 12.85 27.70
CA HIS A 240 -16.61 14.22 28.04
C HIS A 240 -17.04 15.26 26.96
N ILE A 241 -17.01 14.89 25.67
CA ILE A 241 -17.50 15.76 24.59
C ILE A 241 -19.04 15.84 24.61
N TYR A 242 -19.71 14.69 24.78
CA TYR A 242 -21.16 14.56 24.82
C TYR A 242 -21.77 15.39 25.96
N ASP A 243 -21.17 15.34 27.15
CA ASP A 243 -21.64 16.11 28.31
C ASP A 243 -21.68 17.62 28.04
N ARG A 244 -20.81 18.11 27.16
CA ARG A 244 -20.75 19.52 26.74
C ARG A 244 -21.66 19.85 25.54
N ARG A 245 -22.06 18.86 24.73
CA ARG A 245 -22.78 19.03 23.46
C ARG A 245 -23.86 17.95 23.28
N LYS A 246 -24.90 18.02 24.12
CA LYS A 246 -26.05 17.11 24.04
C LYS A 246 -26.94 17.47 22.85
N SER A 247 -27.09 16.54 21.91
CA SER A 247 -28.02 16.62 20.79
C SER A 247 -28.57 15.23 20.49
N ASP A 248 -29.70 15.15 19.79
CA ASP A 248 -30.28 13.86 19.38
C ASP A 248 -29.30 13.04 18.52
N ALA A 249 -28.51 13.74 17.70
CA ALA A 249 -27.49 13.15 16.84
C ALA A 249 -26.34 12.54 17.66
N SER A 250 -25.81 13.28 18.64
CA SER A 250 -24.75 12.77 19.51
C SER A 250 -25.23 11.62 20.40
N GLN A 251 -26.51 11.61 20.78
CA GLN A 251 -27.13 10.50 21.50
C GLN A 251 -27.22 9.22 20.63
N ARG A 252 -27.54 9.35 19.34
CA ARG A 252 -27.54 8.20 18.40
C ARG A 252 -26.15 7.60 18.24
N GLN A 253 -25.13 8.42 18.01
CA GLN A 253 -23.75 7.95 17.90
C GLN A 253 -23.25 7.30 19.20
N LEU A 254 -23.62 7.83 20.37
CA LEU A 254 -23.30 7.21 21.65
C LEU A 254 -23.92 5.80 21.77
N ARG A 255 -25.15 5.60 21.29
CA ARG A 255 -25.78 4.25 21.26
C ARG A 255 -25.00 3.28 20.37
N ILE A 256 -24.49 3.74 19.22
CA ILE A 256 -23.64 2.91 18.34
C ILE A 256 -22.38 2.46 19.08
N LEU A 257 -21.71 3.37 19.78
CA LEU A 257 -20.53 3.06 20.59
C LEU A 257 -20.83 2.02 21.68
N LEU A 258 -21.90 2.25 22.45
CA LEU A 258 -22.30 1.35 23.53
C LEU A 258 -22.68 -0.04 23.00
N HIS A 259 -23.38 -0.10 21.87
CA HIS A 259 -23.72 -1.35 21.21
C HIS A 259 -22.46 -2.10 20.77
N ARG A 260 -21.50 -1.41 20.13
CA ARG A 260 -20.24 -2.02 19.71
C ARG A 260 -19.46 -2.59 20.89
N GLN A 261 -19.38 -1.88 22.02
CA GLN A 261 -18.76 -2.38 23.25
C GLN A 261 -19.40 -3.68 23.74
N GLN A 262 -20.74 -3.78 23.70
CA GLN A 262 -21.46 -4.98 24.11
C GLN A 262 -21.21 -6.16 23.18
N THR A 263 -21.01 -5.93 21.87
CA THR A 263 -20.73 -7.01 20.91
C THR A 263 -19.33 -7.62 21.01
N LEU A 264 -18.40 -6.95 21.70
CA LEU A 264 -16.99 -7.37 21.83
C LEU A 264 -16.61 -7.79 23.25
N ALA A 265 -17.51 -7.60 24.23
CA ALA A 265 -17.37 -8.04 25.61
C ALA A 265 -17.82 -9.50 25.74
#